data_AF-A0AAW2CQ06-F1
#
_entry.id   AF-A0AAW2CQ06-F1
#
_cell.length_a   1.000
_cell.length_b   1.000
_cell.length_c   1.000
_cell.angle_alpha   90.00
_cell.angle_beta   90.00
_cell.angle_gamma   90.00
#
_symmetry.space_group_name_H-M   'P 1'
#
loop_
_entity.id
_entity.type
_entity.pdbx_description
1 polymer ?
#
loop_
_entity_poly.entity_id
_entity_poly.type
_entity_poly.pdbx_seq_one_letter_code
_entity_poly.pdbx_strand_id
1 'polypeptide(L)'
;PQFVGGDGISFYLHGKSGQDFCIVFYSNLYVTTHFFGKRNPNMKRDFTWVQSLGILFDTHTLFIGAKNSLIWDDSNDHLSLGFNGELIT
;
A
#
# COMPACT_ATOMS: atom_id res chain seq x y z
N PRO A 1 -5.32 -6.27 5.42
CA PRO A 1 -5.42 -6.45 3.95
C PRO A 1 -5.38 -7.93 3.54
N GLN A 2 -6.03 -8.31 2.45
CA GLN A 2 -5.88 -9.65 1.85
C GLN A 2 -4.84 -9.57 0.74
N PHE A 3 -3.92 -10.53 0.73
CA PHE A 3 -2.98 -10.75 -0.36
C PHE A 3 -3.27 -12.11 -0.98
N VAL A 4 -3.20 -12.17 -2.30
CA VAL A 4 -3.40 -13.40 -3.08
C VAL A 4 -2.12 -13.62 -3.88
N GLY A 5 -1.44 -14.73 -3.63
CA GLY A 5 -0.26 -15.13 -4.38
C GLY A 5 -0.61 -15.53 -5.82
N GLY A 6 0.40 -15.55 -6.69
CA GLY A 6 0.23 -16.07 -8.06
C GLY A 6 -0.14 -17.56 -8.10
N ASP A 7 0.07 -18.28 -6.99
CA ASP A 7 -0.36 -19.65 -6.74
C ASP A 7 -1.84 -19.76 -6.28
N GLY A 8 -2.54 -18.63 -6.13
CA GLY A 8 -3.92 -18.58 -5.65
C GLY A 8 -4.06 -18.65 -4.13
N ILE A 9 -2.97 -18.79 -3.37
CA ILE A 9 -3.03 -18.85 -1.92
C ILE A 9 -3.31 -17.46 -1.36
N SER A 10 -4.31 -17.38 -0.50
CA SER A 10 -4.70 -16.13 0.18
C SER A 10 -4.20 -16.09 1.62
N PHE A 11 -3.72 -14.93 2.04
CA PHE A 11 -3.47 -14.65 3.45
C PHE A 11 -3.93 -13.26 3.85
N TYR A 12 -4.29 -13.11 5.12
CA TYR A 12 -4.63 -11.82 5.71
C TYR A 12 -3.46 -11.32 6.55
N LEU A 13 -2.94 -10.13 6.20
CA LEU A 13 -1.94 -9.46 7.01
C LEU A 13 -2.63 -8.40 7.87
N HIS A 14 -2.65 -8.62 9.18
CA HIS A 14 -3.14 -7.66 10.18
C HIS A 14 -2.00 -6.81 10.73
N GLY A 15 -1.21 -6.22 9.83
CA GLY A 15 -0.12 -5.31 10.17
C GLY A 15 -0.62 -4.06 10.89
N LYS A 16 0.26 -3.45 11.69
CA LYS A 16 0.00 -2.21 12.43
C LYS A 16 -0.18 -1.02 11.47
N SER A 17 -1.12 -0.13 11.77
CA SER A 17 -1.33 1.10 11.00
C SER A 17 -0.11 2.04 11.11
N GLY A 18 0.19 2.76 10.04
CA GLY A 18 1.31 3.69 9.93
C GLY A 18 2.67 3.00 9.88
N GLN A 19 2.72 1.75 9.40
CA GLN A 19 3.94 0.95 9.31
C GLN A 19 4.08 0.35 7.92
N ASP A 20 5.33 0.12 7.52
CA ASP A 20 5.71 -0.49 6.27
C ASP A 20 5.99 -1.98 6.45
N PHE A 21 5.54 -2.79 5.49
CA PHE A 21 5.77 -4.23 5.47
C PHE A 21 6.29 -4.64 4.10
N CYS A 22 7.31 -5.50 4.07
CA CYS A 22 7.69 -6.20 2.84
C CYS A 22 6.71 -7.34 2.58
N ILE A 23 6.17 -7.39 1.37
CA ILE A 23 5.25 -8.46 0.92
C ILE A 23 5.84 -9.34 -0.18
N VAL A 24 6.84 -8.86 -0.91
CA VAL A 24 7.63 -9.63 -1.87
C VAL A 24 9.08 -9.22 -1.76
N PHE A 25 9.98 -10.19 -1.59
CA PHE A 25 11.41 -10.01 -1.73
C PHE A 25 11.98 -11.18 -2.53
N TYR A 26 12.37 -10.91 -3.77
CA TYR A 26 12.92 -11.94 -4.64
C TYR A 26 13.85 -11.33 -5.68
N SER A 27 15.13 -11.74 -5.66
CA SER A 27 16.14 -11.32 -6.62
C SER A 27 16.22 -9.80 -6.78
N ASN A 28 15.72 -9.28 -7.91
CA ASN A 28 15.69 -7.87 -8.28
C ASN A 28 14.34 -7.18 -8.00
N LEU A 29 13.36 -7.87 -7.43
CA LEU A 29 12.02 -7.34 -7.11
C LEU A 29 11.80 -7.25 -5.59
N TYR A 30 11.55 -6.05 -5.10
CA TYR A 30 11.13 -5.78 -3.74
C TYR A 30 9.83 -4.98 -3.73
N VAL A 31 8.79 -5.54 -3.11
CA VAL A 31 7.50 -4.87 -2.95
C VAL A 31 7.25 -4.65 -1.47
N THR A 32 7.10 -3.39 -1.09
CA THR A 32 6.67 -2.96 0.24
C THR A 32 5.29 -2.34 0.17
N THR A 33 4.60 -2.36 1.30
CA THR A 33 3.31 -1.71 1.46
C THR A 33 3.29 -0.88 2.72
N HIS A 34 2.78 0.35 2.62
CA HIS A 34 2.47 1.17 3.78
C HIS A 34 1.02 0.93 4.19
N PHE A 35 0.81 0.59 5.46
CA PHE A 35 -0.53 0.38 5.98
C PHE A 35 -1.10 1.65 6.58
N PHE A 36 -2.37 1.94 6.27
CA PHE A 36 -3.16 2.95 6.94
C PHE A 36 -4.38 2.30 7.58
N GLY A 37 -4.95 2.92 8.61
CA GLY A 37 -6.03 2.31 9.37
C GLY A 37 -6.74 3.30 10.26
N LYS A 38 -7.97 2.96 10.62
CA LYS A 38 -8.78 3.73 11.57
C LYS A 38 -8.91 2.93 12.86
N ARG A 39 -8.55 3.56 13.97
CA ARG A 39 -8.83 3.04 15.31
C ARG A 39 -9.95 3.86 15.94
N ASN A 40 -11.01 3.18 16.38
CA ASN A 40 -12.07 3.76 17.21
C ASN A 40 -12.04 3.04 18.56
N PRO A 41 -12.13 3.76 19.70
CA PRO A 41 -12.19 3.13 21.03
C PRO A 41 -13.26 2.05 21.19
N ASN A 42 -14.37 2.13 20.44
CA ASN A 42 -15.46 1.16 20.48
C ASN A 42 -15.24 -0.05 19.55
N MET A 43 -14.17 -0.07 18.75
CA MET A 43 -13.86 -1.19 17.86
C MET A 43 -13.12 -2.29 18.61
N LYS A 44 -13.58 -3.54 18.43
CA LYS A 44 -12.94 -4.73 19.02
C LYS A 44 -11.61 -5.11 18.37
N ARG A 45 -11.28 -4.54 17.21
CA ARG A 45 -10.02 -4.77 16.49
C ARG A 45 -9.63 -3.55 15.66
N ASP A 46 -8.33 -3.41 15.39
CA ASP A 46 -7.82 -2.45 14.42
C ASP A 46 -8.07 -2.97 12.99
N PHE A 47 -8.46 -2.08 12.09
CA PHE A 47 -8.57 -2.38 10.67
C PHE A 47 -7.51 -1.61 9.92
N THR A 48 -6.75 -2.33 9.10
CA THR A 48 -5.73 -1.77 8.22
C THR A 48 -6.01 -2.08 6.77
N TRP A 49 -5.70 -1.10 5.93
CA TRP A 49 -5.75 -1.10 4.48
C TRP A 49 -4.36 -0.79 3.92
N VAL A 50 -4.14 -1.12 2.65
CA VAL A 50 -2.95 -0.68 1.91
C VAL A 50 -3.16 0.78 1.53
N GLN A 51 -2.29 1.68 1.97
CA GLN A 51 -2.29 3.07 1.52
C GLN A 51 -1.40 3.25 0.29
N SER A 52 -0.23 2.62 0.31
CA SER A 52 0.71 2.69 -0.82
C SER A 52 1.49 1.40 -0.99
N LEU A 53 2.05 1.28 -2.17
CA LEU A 53 3.03 0.27 -2.57
C LEU A 53 4.32 0.99 -3.00
N GLY A 54 5.44 0.52 -2.46
CA GLY A 54 6.77 0.82 -2.99
C GLY A 54 7.28 -0.41 -3.73
N ILE A 55 7.66 -0.24 -4.98
CA ILE A 55 8.13 -1.32 -5.84
C ILE A 55 9.53 -0.95 -6.33
N LEU A 56 10.54 -1.68 -5.87
CA LEU A 56 11.89 -1.63 -6.42
C LEU A 56 12.03 -2.80 -7.39
N PHE A 57 12.39 -2.52 -8.62
CA PHE A 57 12.69 -3.51 -9.64
C PHE A 57 13.96 -3.11 -10.39
N ASP A 58 14.97 -3.98 -10.38
CA ASP A 58 16.33 -3.65 -10.84
C ASP A 58 16.86 -2.38 -10.16
N THR A 59 17.04 -1.30 -10.92
CA THR A 59 17.49 0.02 -10.44
C THR A 59 16.35 1.04 -10.39
N HIS A 60 15.13 0.62 -10.72
CA HIS A 60 13.96 1.49 -10.82
C HIS A 60 13.06 1.41 -9.60
N THR A 61 12.49 2.55 -9.23
CA THR A 61 11.47 2.61 -8.18
C THR A 61 10.14 3.07 -8.78
N LEU A 62 9.07 2.37 -8.44
CA LEU A 62 7.70 2.76 -8.71
C LEU A 62 6.97 2.90 -7.38
N PHE A 63 6.35 4.06 -7.18
CA PHE A 63 5.47 4.34 -6.07
C PHE A 63 4.04 4.46 -6.57
N ILE A 64 3.12 3.83 -5.87
CA ILE A 64 1.67 3.96 -6.10
C ILE A 64 1.03 4.16 -4.73
N GLY A 65 0.30 5.25 -4.53
CA GLY A 65 -0.36 5.52 -3.25
C GLY A 65 -1.70 6.21 -3.40
N ALA A 66 -2.61 5.93 -2.48
CA ALA A 66 -3.85 6.68 -2.35
C ALA A 66 -3.62 8.00 -1.59
N LYS A 67 -4.11 9.11 -2.13
CA LYS A 67 -4.09 10.44 -1.52
C LYS A 67 -5.05 10.48 -0.33
N ASN A 68 -4.59 11.01 0.79
CA ASN A 68 -5.47 11.31 1.92
C ASN A 68 -6.52 12.34 1.52
N SER A 69 -7.78 11.98 1.64
CA SER A 69 -8.91 12.82 1.24
C SER A 69 -9.93 12.85 2.38
N LEU A 70 -10.25 14.06 2.87
CA LEU A 70 -11.27 14.24 3.91
C LEU A 70 -12.69 14.05 3.35
N ILE A 71 -12.88 14.47 2.11
CA ILE A 71 -14.10 14.32 1.32
C ILE A 71 -13.69 13.64 0.02
N TRP A 72 -14.47 12.64 -0.37
CA TRP A 72 -14.26 11.94 -1.64
C TRP A 72 -14.84 12.77 -2.78
N ASP A 73 -14.08 12.94 -3.87
CA ASP A 73 -14.49 13.72 -5.04
C ASP A 73 -14.17 12.93 -6.31
N ASP A 74 -15.22 12.34 -6.89
CA ASP A 74 -15.12 11.50 -8.08
C ASP A 74 -14.53 12.20 -9.31
N SER A 75 -14.42 13.54 -9.29
CA SER A 75 -13.80 14.30 -10.39
C SER A 75 -12.27 14.33 -10.34
N ASN A 76 -11.66 13.91 -9.23
CA ASN A 76 -10.22 13.95 -9.02
C ASN A 76 -9.58 12.57 -9.03
N ASP A 77 -8.35 12.48 -9.55
CA ASP A 77 -7.52 11.29 -9.35
C ASP A 77 -6.98 11.26 -7.91
N HIS A 78 -7.46 10.28 -7.15
CA HIS A 78 -7.03 10.01 -5.78
C HIS A 78 -5.77 9.15 -5.68
N LEU A 79 -5.11 8.83 -6.81
CA LEU A 79 -3.81 8.18 -6.82
C LEU A 79 -2.67 9.19 -6.94
N SER A 80 -1.55 8.83 -6.34
CA SER A 80 -0.25 9.46 -6.49
C SER A 80 0.70 8.41 -7.03
N LEU A 81 1.32 8.73 -8.16
CA LEU A 81 2.26 7.87 -8.86
C LEU A 81 3.63 8.53 -8.86
N GLY A 82 4.68 7.73 -8.68
CA GLY A 82 6.04 8.21 -8.81
C GLY A 82 6.95 7.17 -9.44
N PHE A 83 7.86 7.60 -10.30
CA PHE A 83 8.84 6.74 -10.96
C PHE A 83 10.24 7.32 -10.77
N ASN A 84 11.17 6.51 -10.27
CA ASN A 84 12.55 6.91 -9.93
C ASN A 84 12.65 8.17 -9.06
N GLY A 85 11.68 8.35 -8.15
CA GLY A 85 11.60 9.51 -7.25
C GLY A 85 10.90 10.74 -7.84
N GLU A 86 10.50 10.71 -9.12
CA GLU A 86 9.76 11.79 -9.77
C GLU A 86 8.26 11.48 -9.79
N LEU A 87 7.42 12.47 -9.47
CA LEU A 87 5.96 12.31 -9.53
C LEU A 87 5.49 12.24 -10.99
N ILE A 88 4.56 11.33 -11.26
CA ILE A 88 3.82 11.27 -12.51
C ILE A 88 2.53 12.06 -12.31
N THR A 89 2.40 13.17 -13.03
CA THR A 89 1.20 14.03 -13.11
C THR A 89 0.29 13.63 -14.24
#